data_AF-A0AA50TQ23-F1
#
_entry.id   AF-A0AA50TQ23-F1
#
_cell.length_a   1.000
_cell.length_b   1.000
_cell.length_c   1.000
_cell.angle_alpha   90.00
_cell.angle_beta   90.00
_cell.angle_gamma   90.00
#
_symmetry.space_group_name_H-M   'P 1'
#
loop_
_entity.id
_entity.type
_entity.pdbx_description
1 polymer ?
#
loop_
_entity_poly.entity_id
_entity_poly.type
_entity_poly.pdbx_seq_one_letter_code
_entity_poly.pdbx_strand_id
1 'polypeptide(L)'
;FPLEVINHKLDLPELQGEIDEVSIKKCQEASLRLKRPVVIEDTCLCFNALGGLPGPYIKWFLEKLKPEGLNKLLTGWEDKSAEAVCTFAY
;
A
#
# COMPACT_ATOMS: atom_id res chain seq x y z
N PHE A 1 -10.60 4.62 -22.94
CA PHE A 1 -10.83 5.39 -21.70
C PHE A 1 -10.86 6.87 -22.06
N PRO A 2 -11.96 7.61 -21.81
CA PRO A 2 -12.10 8.99 -22.29
C PRO A 2 -11.46 10.04 -21.38
N LEU A 3 -10.72 9.64 -20.34
CA LEU A 3 -10.13 10.53 -19.35
C LEU A 3 -8.60 10.60 -19.53
N GLU A 4 -8.06 11.80 -19.49
CA GLU A 4 -6.61 12.05 -19.45
C GLU A 4 -6.10 11.86 -18.02
N VAL A 5 -5.02 11.08 -17.86
CA VAL A 5 -4.38 10.83 -16.56
C VAL A 5 -3.11 11.67 -16.49
N ILE A 6 -3.07 12.59 -15.53
CA ILE A 6 -1.91 13.46 -15.28
C ILE A 6 -1.24 13.02 -13.99
N ASN A 7 0.04 12.66 -14.06
CA ASN A 7 0.81 12.27 -12.88
C ASN A 7 1.13 13.49 -12.01
N HIS A 8 0.81 13.40 -10.72
CA HIS A 8 1.18 14.39 -9.72
C HIS A 8 1.94 13.71 -8.59
N LYS A 9 3.21 14.09 -8.39
CA LYS A 9 3.97 13.64 -7.23
C LYS A 9 3.50 14.42 -6.00
N LEU A 10 2.84 13.71 -5.07
CA LEU A 10 2.45 14.23 -3.76
C LEU A 10 3.12 13.42 -2.66
N ASP A 11 3.65 14.11 -1.66
CA ASP A 11 4.10 13.48 -0.43
C ASP A 11 2.92 13.39 0.55
N LEU A 12 2.20 12.27 0.47
CA LEU A 12 1.03 12.00 1.31
C LEU A 12 1.45 11.19 2.54
N PRO A 13 0.83 11.42 3.71
CA PRO A 13 1.11 10.62 4.89
C PRO A 13 0.74 9.15 4.63
N GLU A 14 1.62 8.22 5.01
CA GLU A 14 1.31 6.79 5.03
C GLU A 14 0.54 6.49 6.33
N LEU A 15 -0.78 6.47 6.23
CA LEU A 15 -1.67 6.28 7.37
C LEU A 15 -1.68 4.83 7.83
N GLN A 16 -1.95 4.63 9.13
CA GLN A 16 -2.14 3.30 9.70
C GLN A 16 -3.62 2.91 9.68
N GLY A 17 -3.89 1.63 9.42
CA GLY A 17 -5.23 1.06 9.40
C GLY A 17 -5.33 -0.13 8.46
N GLU A 18 -6.56 -0.56 8.22
CA GLU A 18 -6.89 -1.55 7.21
C GLU A 18 -6.72 -0.98 5.80
N ILE A 19 -6.52 -1.86 4.81
CA ILE A 19 -6.21 -1.50 3.41
C ILE A 19 -7.20 -0.45 2.87
N ASP A 20 -8.50 -0.69 3.01
CA ASP A 20 -9.54 0.21 2.52
C ASP A 20 -9.52 1.58 3.21
N GLU A 21 -9.32 1.60 4.53
CA GLU A 21 -9.27 2.85 5.27
C GLU A 21 -8.06 3.71 4.88
N VAL A 22 -6.91 3.07 4.67
CA VAL A 22 -5.69 3.76 4.26
C VAL A 22 -5.88 4.39 2.88
N SER A 23 -6.42 3.63 1.92
CA SER A 23 -6.66 4.14 0.57
C SER A 23 -7.71 5.25 0.52
N ILE A 24 -8.81 5.13 1.29
CA ILE A 24 -9.83 6.18 1.38
C ILE A 24 -9.23 7.48 1.93
N LYS A 25 -8.52 7.41 3.06
CA LYS A 25 -7.95 8.61 3.70
C LYS A 25 -6.86 9.25 2.84
N LYS A 26 -6.05 8.44 2.15
CA LYS A 26 -5.01 8.91 1.22
C LYS A 26 -5.61 9.59 -0.02
N CYS A 27 -6.69 9.03 -0.57
CA CYS A 27 -7.44 9.64 -1.67
C CYS A 27 -8.05 10.99 -1.26
N GLN A 28 -8.70 11.04 -0.09
CA GLN A 28 -9.29 12.26 0.46
C GLN A 28 -8.23 13.37 0.66
N GLU A 29 -7.08 13.03 1.22
CA GLU A 29 -5.97 13.98 1.40
C GLU A 29 -5.40 14.46 0.06
N ALA A 30 -5.23 13.56 -0.92
CA ALA A 30 -4.80 13.93 -2.28
C ALA A 30 -5.79 14.90 -2.95
N SER A 31 -7.09 14.61 -2.83
CA SER A 31 -8.16 15.45 -3.38
C SER A 31 -8.17 16.82 -2.71
N LEU A 32 -8.03 16.88 -1.37
CA LEU A 32 -7.98 18.12 -0.61
C LEU A 32 -6.81 19.03 -1.03
N ARG A 33 -5.63 18.43 -1.28
CA ARG A 33 -4.43 19.19 -1.70
C ARG A 33 -4.50 19.67 -3.14
N LEU A 34 -4.96 18.83 -4.07
CA LEU A 34 -5.00 19.16 -5.50
C LEU A 34 -6.28 19.88 -5.94
N LYS A 35 -7.32 19.87 -5.09
CA LYS A 35 -8.65 20.45 -5.32
C LYS A 35 -9.25 20.03 -6.68
N ARG A 36 -9.13 18.74 -6.99
CA ARG A 36 -9.57 18.14 -8.26
C ARG A 36 -9.94 16.67 -8.04
N PRO A 37 -10.64 16.02 -9.00
CA PRO A 37 -10.75 14.57 -9.01
C PRO A 37 -9.37 13.93 -9.07
N VAL A 38 -9.11 12.98 -8.18
CA VAL A 38 -7.84 12.28 -8.07
C VAL A 38 -8.11 10.79 -8.11
N VAL A 39 -7.20 10.03 -8.70
CA VAL A 39 -7.12 8.59 -8.49
C VAL A 39 -5.79 8.32 -7.82
N ILE A 40 -5.80 7.51 -6.77
CA ILE A 40 -4.59 7.02 -6.12
C ILE A 40 -4.51 5.50 -6.24
N GLU A 41 -3.31 4.98 -6.07
CA GLU A 41 -3.00 3.56 -6.04
C GLU A 41 -2.24 3.26 -4.74
N ASP A 42 -2.69 2.27 -3.98
CA ASP A 42 -1.97 1.68 -2.86
C ASP A 42 -1.74 0.19 -3.10
N THR A 43 -0.53 -0.26 -2.84
CA THR A 43 -0.13 -1.67 -3.00
C THR A 43 0.32 -2.25 -1.68
N CYS A 44 -0.30 -3.34 -1.28
CA CYS A 44 -0.03 -4.10 -0.07
C CYS A 44 0.61 -5.44 -0.41
N LEU A 45 1.47 -5.93 0.49
CA LEU A 45 1.96 -7.31 0.46
C LEU A 45 1.57 -7.99 1.77
N CYS A 46 0.68 -8.96 1.68
CA CYS A 46 0.03 -9.60 2.82
C CYS A 46 0.55 -11.02 2.98
N PHE A 47 1.36 -11.28 4.01
CA PHE A 47 1.77 -12.64 4.35
C PHE A 47 0.71 -13.31 5.22
N ASN A 48 0.20 -14.46 4.78
CA ASN A 48 -0.86 -15.17 5.48
C ASN A 48 -0.41 -15.59 6.89
N ALA A 49 0.84 -16.06 7.01
CA ALA A 49 1.47 -16.40 8.28
C ALA A 49 1.59 -15.24 9.28
N LEU A 50 1.59 -13.98 8.80
CA LEU A 50 1.64 -12.79 9.66
C LEU A 50 0.28 -12.09 9.78
N GLY A 51 -0.82 -12.79 9.47
CA GLY A 51 -2.16 -12.21 9.52
C GLY A 51 -2.35 -11.03 8.55
N GLY A 52 -1.68 -11.07 7.40
CA GLY A 52 -1.77 -10.03 6.37
C GLY A 52 -0.72 -8.91 6.49
N LEU A 53 0.17 -8.95 7.49
CA LEU A 53 1.32 -8.03 7.57
C LEU A 53 2.43 -8.43 6.57
N PRO A 54 3.28 -7.49 6.12
CA PRO A 54 3.28 -6.05 6.46
C PRO A 54 2.13 -5.24 5.83
N GLY A 55 1.39 -5.80 4.88
CA GLY A 55 0.19 -5.20 4.29
C GLY A 55 0.49 -3.80 3.71
N PRO A 56 -0.26 -2.75 4.12
CA PRO A 56 -0.05 -1.39 3.62
C PRO A 56 1.31 -0.78 4.03
N TYR A 57 2.03 -1.40 4.97
CA TYR A 57 3.33 -0.94 5.43
C TYR A 57 4.50 -1.47 4.60
N ILE A 58 4.24 -2.21 3.52
CA ILE A 58 5.27 -2.90 2.73
C ILE A 58 6.40 -1.96 2.25
N LYS A 59 6.12 -0.70 1.94
CA LYS A 59 7.13 0.31 1.57
C LYS A 59 8.25 0.40 2.61
N TRP A 60 7.90 0.52 3.88
CA TRP A 60 8.87 0.65 4.98
C TRP A 60 9.62 -0.65 5.23
N PHE A 61 8.91 -1.78 5.20
CA PHE A 61 9.53 -3.10 5.39
C PHE A 61 10.53 -3.39 4.26
N LEU A 62 10.16 -3.14 3.01
CA LEU A 62 11.04 -3.32 1.85
C LEU A 62 12.24 -2.37 1.91
N GLU A 63 12.05 -1.10 2.29
CA GLU A 63 13.16 -0.15 2.40
C GLU A 63 14.21 -0.61 3.42
N LYS A 64 13.77 -1.06 4.59
CA LYS A 64 14.66 -1.43 5.70
C LYS A 64 15.21 -2.84 5.62
N LEU A 65 14.39 -3.81 5.20
CA LEU A 65 14.74 -5.23 5.24
C LEU A 65 15.25 -5.75 3.90
N LYS A 66 14.93 -5.05 2.79
CA LYS A 66 15.17 -5.53 1.42
C LYS A 66 14.40 -6.84 1.13
N PRO A 67 14.35 -7.31 -0.12
CA PRO A 67 13.66 -8.57 -0.45
C PRO A 67 14.15 -9.76 0.38
N GLU A 68 15.44 -9.82 0.69
CA GLU A 68 16.04 -10.90 1.46
C GLU A 68 15.55 -10.91 2.90
N GLY A 69 15.39 -9.73 3.51
CA GLY A 69 14.87 -9.61 4.88
C GLY A 69 13.36 -9.89 4.95
N LEU A 70 12.60 -9.55 3.92
CA LEU A 70 11.18 -9.94 3.80
C LEU A 70 11.01 -11.46 3.76
N ASN A 71 11.88 -12.17 3.03
CA ASN A 71 11.86 -13.63 3.02
C ASN A 71 12.27 -14.21 4.39
N LYS A 72 13.30 -13.64 5.03
CA LYS A 72 13.77 -14.07 6.36
C LYS A 72 12.75 -13.85 7.46
N LEU A 73 11.90 -12.82 7.36
CA LEU A 73 10.78 -12.61 8.29
C LEU A 73 9.88 -13.84 8.42
N LEU A 74 9.75 -14.61 7.34
CA LEU A 74 8.90 -15.79 7.32
C LEU A 74 9.61 -17.05 7.76
N THR A 75 10.92 -17.07 8.03
CA THR A 75 11.69 -18.30 8.28
C THR A 75 11.06 -19.19 9.36
N GLY A 76 10.52 -18.62 10.44
CA GLY A 76 9.90 -19.35 11.55
C GLY A 76 8.48 -19.89 11.30
N TRP A 77 7.89 -19.64 10.14
CA TRP A 77 6.53 -20.05 9.79
C TRP A 77 6.54 -21.17 8.76
N GLU A 78 5.64 -22.15 8.85
CA GLU A 78 5.51 -23.14 7.77
C GLU A 78 4.86 -22.54 6.53
N ASP A 79 3.81 -21.75 6.72
CA ASP A 79 3.12 -21.05 5.66
C ASP A 79 3.97 -19.89 5.11
N LYS A 80 4.22 -19.92 3.80
CA LYS A 80 4.95 -18.89 3.04
C LYS A 80 4.06 -18.19 2.01
N SER A 81 2.77 -18.50 2.00
CA SER A 81 1.82 -17.92 1.07
C SER A 81 1.61 -16.43 1.35
N ALA A 82 1.38 -15.70 0.28
CA ALA A 82 1.28 -14.25 0.30
C ALA A 82 0.34 -13.76 -0.79
N GLU A 83 -0.31 -12.63 -0.54
CA GLU A 83 -1.14 -11.94 -1.52
C GLU A 83 -0.60 -10.54 -1.77
N ALA A 84 -0.53 -10.16 -3.05
CA ALA A 84 -0.28 -8.79 -3.45
C ALA A 84 -1.64 -8.15 -3.75
N VAL A 85 -2.01 -7.14 -2.98
CA VAL A 85 -3.30 -6.45 -3.11
C VAL A 85 -3.02 -5.05 -3.64
N CYS A 86 -3.69 -4.70 -4.74
CA CYS A 86 -3.63 -3.37 -5.33
C CYS A 86 -5.02 -2.73 -5.21
N THR A 87 -5.07 -1.55 -4.61
CA THR A 87 -6.31 -0.81 -4.35
C THR A 87 -6.25 0.52 -5.08
N PHE A 88 -7.22 0.75 -5.96
CA PHE A 88 -7.47 2.06 -6.54
C PHE A 88 -8.60 2.76 -5.80
N ALA A 89 -8.37 4.01 -5.40
CA ALA A 89 -9.39 4.88 -4.82
C ALA A 89 -9.54 6.15 -5.65
N TYR A 90 -10.80 6.59 -5.85
CA TYR A 90 -11.20 7.73 -6.66
C TYR A 90 -12.26 8.55 -5.94
#